data_AF-A0A9D7A8V7-F1
#
_entry.id   AF-A0A9D7A8V7-F1
#
_cell.length_a   1.000
_cell.length_b   1.000
_cell.length_c   1.000
_cell.angle_alpha   90.00
_cell.angle_beta   90.00
_cell.angle_gamma   90.00
#
_symmetry.space_group_name_H-M   'P 1'
#
loop_
_entity.id
_entity.type
_entity.pdbx_description
1 polymer ?
#
loop_
_entity_poly.entity_id
_entity_poly.type
_entity_poly.pdbx_seq_one_letter_code
_entity_poly.pdbx_strand_id
1 'polypeptide(L)'
;MNRVLLAALLTLLPAGPALADGGHQHGHAPAVPTLKNQVTTRISVTDDTVTLTFGPIDLPSPHEGDLAASLPKHVFQLPEDRYLTGYKSEVFTKDGKALPQSYLHHILMLNNDKPSVSCDGEPLFFAGAGLEMTEARFPDGFGVKLEKSKHLMSVVAFYHKAPPTKDVMARFTMYTAKKGTPMKDMDVYQVGINIVCYSKFAQRGPDQTDEGIEIKPGVSVHSAPLKFNMDGCVKFAYPHGHDELILIALDNKTTRQTLLRTVPDVGIDGTFLAFQPHQVYKDAQGFSVNTKDEYEMTMVHHHPIHNPNVQHGMGNYLLYMTPGVCPSANVASSVQ
;
A
#
# COMPACT_ATOMS: atom_id res chain seq x y z
N MET A 1 21.48 77.90 6.19
CA MET A 1 20.68 76.71 6.57
C MET A 1 21.61 75.60 7.01
N ASN A 2 21.15 74.79 7.94
CA ASN A 2 21.91 74.04 8.94
C ASN A 2 22.93 73.01 8.44
N ARG A 3 23.95 72.86 9.29
CA ARG A 3 24.96 71.80 9.44
C ARG A 3 24.33 70.39 9.38
N VAL A 4 25.11 69.38 8.97
CA VAL A 4 25.60 68.29 9.85
C VAL A 4 26.44 67.31 9.01
N LEU A 5 27.69 67.13 9.43
CA LEU A 5 28.56 65.98 9.14
C LEU A 5 28.13 64.82 10.03
N LEU A 6 28.14 63.57 9.54
CA LEU A 6 28.53 62.43 10.38
C LEU A 6 29.03 61.27 9.52
N ALA A 7 30.27 60.84 9.79
CA ALA A 7 30.85 59.59 9.35
C ALA A 7 30.49 58.48 10.34
N ALA A 8 30.30 57.25 9.86
CA ALA A 8 30.38 56.04 10.69
C ALA A 8 30.92 54.86 9.88
N LEU A 9 31.89 54.18 10.49
CA LEU A 9 32.72 53.08 10.02
C LEU A 9 32.16 51.74 10.58
N LEU A 10 32.49 50.62 9.91
CA LEU A 10 32.44 49.21 10.35
C LEU A 10 31.06 48.55 10.58
N THR A 11 30.82 47.39 9.94
CA THR A 11 31.23 46.05 10.43
C THR A 11 30.96 44.97 9.37
N LEU A 12 31.97 44.16 9.04
CA LEU A 12 31.78 42.86 8.40
C LEU A 12 31.19 41.87 9.41
N LEU A 13 30.16 41.12 9.01
CA LEU A 13 29.71 39.90 9.67
C LEU A 13 29.77 38.74 8.66
N PRO A 14 30.34 37.58 9.02
CA PRO A 14 30.33 36.41 8.15
C PRO A 14 28.93 35.78 8.17
N ALA A 15 28.30 35.67 7.01
CA ALA A 15 27.13 34.82 6.83
C ALA A 15 27.59 33.35 6.98
N GLY A 16 27.25 32.72 8.10
CA GLY A 16 27.34 31.27 8.23
C GLY A 16 26.39 30.59 7.22
N PRO A 17 26.73 29.39 6.72
CA PRO A 17 25.79 28.66 5.90
C PRO A 17 24.61 28.26 6.79
N ALA A 18 23.45 28.83 6.53
CA ALA A 18 22.19 28.26 6.99
C ALA A 18 22.06 26.91 6.28
N LEU A 19 22.33 25.82 7.01
CA LEU A 19 21.87 24.50 6.63
C LEU A 19 20.34 24.55 6.67
N ALA A 20 19.75 24.72 5.49
CA ALA A 20 18.33 24.50 5.30
C ALA A 20 18.10 22.99 5.45
N ASP A 21 17.63 22.59 6.62
CA ASP A 21 17.08 21.26 6.87
C ASP A 21 15.81 21.13 6.01
N GLY A 22 15.92 20.36 4.93
CA GLY A 22 14.86 20.16 3.93
C GLY A 22 13.77 19.23 4.45
N GLY A 23 13.01 19.68 5.45
CA GLY A 23 11.77 19.03 5.84
C GLY A 23 10.71 19.28 4.78
N HIS A 24 10.31 18.24 4.05
CA HIS A 24 9.23 18.30 3.06
C HIS A 24 7.90 18.65 3.75
N GLN A 25 7.50 19.93 3.66
CA GLN A 25 6.15 20.36 4.00
C GLN A 25 5.22 20.02 2.83
N HIS A 26 4.41 18.96 3.00
CA HIS A 26 3.27 18.72 2.13
C HIS A 26 2.32 19.92 2.22
N GLY A 27 1.96 20.49 1.08
CA GLY A 27 1.29 21.79 0.96
C GLY A 27 0.03 21.94 1.82
N HIS A 28 -0.11 23.10 2.46
CA HIS A 28 -1.27 23.48 3.25
C HIS A 28 -2.52 23.66 2.38
N ALA A 29 -3.25 22.58 2.13
CA ALA A 29 -4.69 22.68 1.87
C ALA A 29 -5.38 23.23 3.14
N PRO A 30 -6.44 24.04 3.03
CA PRO A 30 -7.16 24.54 4.20
C PRO A 30 -7.73 23.36 5.00
N ALA A 31 -7.13 23.09 6.15
CA ALA A 31 -7.56 22.03 7.06
C ALA A 31 -8.98 22.33 7.53
N VAL A 32 -9.94 21.45 7.19
CA VAL A 32 -11.25 21.46 7.85
C VAL A 32 -11.02 21.04 9.31
N PRO A 33 -11.56 21.75 10.31
CA PRO A 33 -11.36 21.39 11.71
C PRO A 33 -11.81 19.95 11.96
N THR A 34 -10.85 19.05 12.13
CA THR A 34 -11.11 17.68 12.52
C THR A 34 -11.76 17.72 13.90
N LEU A 35 -12.95 17.13 14.03
CA LEU A 35 -13.67 17.07 15.30
C LEU A 35 -12.77 16.41 16.36
N LYS A 36 -12.24 17.21 17.28
CA LYS A 36 -11.30 16.80 18.33
C LYS A 36 -11.78 15.63 19.21
N ASN A 37 -13.05 15.20 19.10
CA ASN A 37 -13.68 14.23 20.00
C ASN A 37 -14.58 13.16 19.31
N GLN A 38 -14.48 12.89 18.00
CA GLN A 38 -15.41 11.92 17.36
C GLN A 38 -14.81 10.86 16.44
N VAL A 39 -13.51 10.89 16.14
CA VAL A 39 -12.88 9.80 15.37
C VAL A 39 -12.71 8.59 16.28
N THR A 40 -13.34 7.46 15.96
CA THR A 40 -13.18 6.20 16.69
C THR A 40 -12.82 5.08 15.73
N THR A 41 -11.85 4.24 16.11
CA THR A 41 -11.68 2.92 15.49
C THR A 41 -12.43 1.90 16.33
N ARG A 42 -13.38 1.19 15.71
CA ARG A 42 -14.15 0.11 16.34
C ARG A 42 -13.78 -1.22 15.73
N ILE A 43 -13.59 -2.22 16.57
CA ILE A 43 -13.31 -3.59 16.14
C ILE A 43 -14.50 -4.46 16.53
N SER A 44 -15.00 -5.22 15.57
CA SER A 44 -15.99 -6.27 15.78
C SER A 44 -15.40 -7.60 15.33
N VAL A 45 -15.56 -8.64 16.15
CA VAL A 45 -15.10 -9.99 15.86
C VAL A 45 -16.32 -10.91 15.85
N THR A 46 -16.46 -11.69 14.79
CA THR A 46 -17.44 -12.77 14.68
C THR A 46 -16.72 -14.10 14.47
N ASP A 47 -17.46 -15.16 14.15
CA ASP A 47 -16.91 -16.49 13.91
C ASP A 47 -16.04 -16.55 12.64
N ASP A 48 -16.35 -15.75 11.62
CA ASP A 48 -15.73 -15.82 10.30
C ASP A 48 -15.17 -14.46 9.82
N THR A 49 -15.27 -13.41 10.63
CA THR A 49 -14.75 -12.08 10.28
C THR A 49 -14.18 -11.31 11.46
N VAL A 50 -13.21 -10.45 11.14
CA VAL A 50 -12.75 -9.35 12.00
C VAL A 50 -12.92 -8.05 11.21
N THR A 51 -13.72 -7.12 11.72
CA THR A 51 -14.07 -5.88 11.04
C THR A 51 -13.55 -4.69 11.82
N LEU A 52 -12.76 -3.85 11.17
CA LEU A 52 -12.32 -2.55 11.68
C LEU A 52 -13.13 -1.46 10.98
N THR A 53 -13.77 -0.58 11.75
CA THR A 53 -14.50 0.58 11.24
C THR A 53 -13.87 1.85 11.78
N PHE A 54 -13.55 2.77 10.88
CA PHE A 54 -12.83 4.01 11.11
C PHE A 54 -13.73 5.23 10.88
N GLY A 55 -13.50 6.31 11.64
CA GLY A 55 -14.23 7.56 11.52
C GLY A 55 -15.38 7.69 12.54
N PRO A 56 -16.33 8.62 12.33
CA PRO A 56 -16.41 9.56 11.21
C PRO A 56 -15.27 10.59 11.20
N ILE A 57 -14.94 11.12 10.01
CA ILE A 57 -14.04 12.28 9.79
C ILE A 57 -14.55 13.13 8.62
N ASP A 58 -14.30 14.44 8.65
CA ASP A 58 -14.58 15.33 7.52
C ASP A 58 -13.36 15.40 6.58
N LEU A 59 -13.62 15.37 5.27
CA LEU A 59 -12.60 15.52 4.23
C LEU A 59 -12.63 16.93 3.60
N PRO A 60 -11.50 17.43 3.07
CA PRO A 60 -10.17 16.81 3.09
C PRO A 60 -9.56 16.81 4.50
N SER A 61 -8.89 15.72 4.86
CA SER A 61 -8.15 15.59 6.12
C SER A 61 -6.65 15.56 5.83
N PRO A 62 -5.80 16.21 6.66
CA PRO A 62 -4.35 16.12 6.51
C PRO A 62 -3.85 14.68 6.71
N HIS A 63 -2.66 14.41 6.20
CA HIS A 63 -1.88 13.20 6.47
C HIS A 63 -0.78 13.52 7.49
N GLU A 64 -0.51 12.61 8.42
CA GLU A 64 0.59 12.74 9.39
C GLU A 64 1.52 11.53 9.40
N GLY A 65 2.83 11.82 9.56
CA GLY A 65 3.91 10.84 9.73
C GLY A 65 4.24 10.03 8.47
N ASP A 66 5.22 9.14 8.60
CA ASP A 66 5.78 8.38 7.47
C ASP A 66 4.77 7.46 6.77
N LEU A 67 3.68 7.09 7.45
CA LEU A 67 2.61 6.22 6.91
C LEU A 67 1.42 7.01 6.35
N ALA A 68 1.55 8.33 6.14
CA ALA A 68 0.51 9.22 5.66
C ALA A 68 -0.86 9.06 6.35
N ALA A 69 -0.90 8.90 7.68
CA ALA A 69 -2.12 8.54 8.37
C ALA A 69 -3.09 9.73 8.48
N SER A 70 -4.36 9.55 8.07
CA SER A 70 -5.43 10.55 8.29
C SER A 70 -6.09 10.44 9.66
N LEU A 71 -5.98 9.27 10.30
CA LEU A 71 -6.46 9.01 11.66
C LEU A 71 -5.32 8.47 12.53
N PRO A 72 -5.40 8.59 13.87
CA PRO A 72 -4.44 7.96 14.76
C PRO A 72 -4.31 6.45 14.47
N LYS A 73 -3.06 5.98 14.42
CA LYS A 73 -2.75 4.55 14.28
C LYS A 73 -3.46 3.78 15.40
N HIS A 74 -4.12 2.68 15.05
CA HIS A 74 -4.84 1.87 16.03
C HIS A 74 -4.15 0.54 16.20
N VAL A 75 -3.71 0.25 17.43
CA VAL A 75 -3.07 -1.02 17.81
C VAL A 75 -4.07 -1.88 18.56
N PHE A 76 -4.17 -3.15 18.21
CA PHE A 76 -5.11 -4.09 18.79
C PHE A 76 -4.56 -5.52 18.79
N GLN A 77 -5.26 -6.40 19.49
CA GLN A 77 -4.98 -7.84 19.52
C GLN A 77 -6.27 -8.60 19.22
N LEU A 78 -6.14 -9.80 18.67
CA LEU A 78 -7.28 -10.69 18.48
C LEU A 78 -7.56 -11.48 19.77
N PRO A 79 -8.82 -11.84 20.05
CA PRO A 79 -9.16 -12.63 21.25
C PRO A 79 -8.71 -14.09 21.15
N GLU A 80 -8.52 -14.61 19.94
CA GLU A 80 -8.01 -15.96 19.68
C GLU A 80 -7.26 -16.01 18.34
N ASP A 81 -6.47 -17.07 18.14
CA ASP A 81 -5.72 -17.25 16.90
C ASP A 81 -6.68 -17.43 15.71
N ARG A 82 -6.36 -16.79 14.59
CA ARG A 82 -7.18 -16.77 13.37
C ARG A 82 -6.29 -16.99 12.15
N TYR A 83 -6.89 -17.45 11.07
CA TYR A 83 -6.27 -17.42 9.73
C TYR A 83 -7.03 -16.43 8.87
N LEU A 84 -6.35 -15.38 8.41
CA LEU A 84 -6.86 -14.49 7.37
C LEU A 84 -6.96 -15.27 6.06
N THR A 85 -8.15 -15.30 5.46
CA THR A 85 -8.44 -15.98 4.19
C THR A 85 -8.80 -15.00 3.07
N GLY A 86 -8.74 -13.71 3.35
CA GLY A 86 -9.04 -12.64 2.42
C GLY A 86 -9.48 -11.38 3.16
N TYR A 87 -9.77 -10.32 2.41
CA TYR A 87 -10.25 -9.07 2.98
C TYR A 87 -10.99 -8.22 1.96
N LYS A 88 -11.72 -7.22 2.44
CA LYS A 88 -12.27 -6.14 1.61
C LYS A 88 -12.24 -4.81 2.36
N SER A 89 -12.27 -3.73 1.59
CA SER A 89 -12.37 -2.36 2.10
C SER A 89 -13.64 -1.68 1.58
N GLU A 90 -14.17 -0.77 2.37
CA GLU A 90 -15.36 0.04 2.04
C GLU A 90 -15.11 1.49 2.49
N VAL A 91 -15.53 2.47 1.69
CA VAL A 91 -15.62 3.88 2.10
C VAL A 91 -17.07 4.33 1.96
N PHE A 92 -17.57 5.01 2.98
CA PHE A 92 -18.98 5.35 3.09
C PHE A 92 -19.13 6.56 4.03
N THR A 93 -20.30 7.16 4.07
CA THR A 93 -20.65 8.20 5.05
C THR A 93 -21.34 7.57 6.25
N LYS A 94 -21.38 8.25 7.40
CA LYS A 94 -21.96 7.73 8.66
C LYS A 94 -23.40 7.24 8.56
N ASP A 95 -24.18 7.76 7.62
CA ASP A 95 -25.55 7.32 7.32
C ASP A 95 -25.62 6.04 6.47
N GLY A 96 -24.47 5.52 6.03
CA GLY A 96 -24.33 4.30 5.25
C GLY A 96 -24.23 4.49 3.74
N LYS A 97 -24.22 5.73 3.21
CA LYS A 97 -24.08 5.94 1.77
C LYS A 97 -22.65 5.64 1.32
N ALA A 98 -22.51 4.70 0.39
CA ALA A 98 -21.23 4.35 -0.23
C ALA A 98 -20.60 5.56 -0.94
N LEU A 99 -19.27 5.65 -0.85
CA LEU A 99 -18.46 6.67 -1.51
C LEU A 99 -17.62 6.04 -2.62
N PRO A 100 -17.19 6.83 -3.62
CA PRO A 100 -16.23 6.38 -4.63
C PRO A 100 -14.93 5.86 -4.00
N GLN A 101 -14.30 4.87 -4.63
CA GLN A 101 -13.07 4.26 -4.13
C GLN A 101 -11.90 5.26 -4.06
N SER A 102 -11.93 6.30 -4.91
CA SER A 102 -10.98 7.42 -4.92
C SER A 102 -10.97 8.26 -3.63
N TYR A 103 -11.86 7.99 -2.67
CA TYR A 103 -11.78 8.59 -1.34
C TYR A 103 -10.74 7.89 -0.46
N LEU A 104 -10.36 6.66 -0.77
CA LEU A 104 -9.38 5.90 0.00
C LEU A 104 -8.00 6.08 -0.61
N HIS A 105 -7.04 6.57 0.19
CA HIS A 105 -5.64 6.50 -0.20
C HIS A 105 -5.07 5.13 0.17
N HIS A 106 -5.20 4.72 1.43
CA HIS A 106 -4.91 3.36 1.86
C HIS A 106 -5.53 2.99 3.21
N ILE A 107 -5.78 1.69 3.40
CA ILE A 107 -5.87 1.03 4.70
C ILE A 107 -4.76 -0.02 4.75
N LEU A 108 -3.90 0.06 5.75
CA LEU A 108 -2.79 -0.86 5.95
C LEU A 108 -3.01 -1.65 7.24
N MET A 109 -2.79 -2.95 7.18
CA MET A 109 -2.78 -3.86 8.32
C MET A 109 -1.38 -4.42 8.51
N LEU A 110 -0.81 -4.19 9.69
CA LEU A 110 0.56 -4.55 10.03
C LEU A 110 0.59 -5.44 11.28
N ASN A 111 1.56 -6.33 11.36
CA ASN A 111 1.88 -7.08 12.57
C ASN A 111 3.19 -6.52 13.15
N ASN A 112 3.09 -5.81 14.27
CA ASN A 112 4.23 -5.12 14.89
C ASN A 112 5.26 -6.08 15.49
N ASP A 113 4.85 -7.33 15.74
CA ASP A 113 5.67 -8.35 16.40
C ASP A 113 6.27 -9.36 15.41
N LYS A 114 6.10 -9.13 14.10
CA LYS A 114 6.71 -9.94 13.05
C LYS A 114 7.46 -9.01 12.08
N PRO A 115 8.74 -9.25 11.79
CA PRO A 115 9.48 -8.44 10.83
C PRO A 115 8.93 -8.63 9.42
N SER A 116 8.95 -7.57 8.63
CA SER A 116 8.74 -7.63 7.19
C SER A 116 9.87 -8.42 6.54
N VAL A 117 9.52 -9.26 5.55
CA VAL A 117 10.51 -10.03 4.78
C VAL A 117 11.14 -9.19 3.68
N SER A 118 10.44 -8.14 3.23
CA SER A 118 10.85 -7.26 2.12
C SER A 118 11.45 -5.92 2.58
N CYS A 119 11.13 -5.46 3.79
CA CYS A 119 11.60 -4.19 4.35
C CYS A 119 12.29 -4.44 5.71
N ASP A 120 13.61 -4.63 5.71
CA ASP A 120 14.38 -4.88 6.92
C ASP A 120 14.13 -3.81 8.00
N GLY A 121 13.89 -4.24 9.23
CA GLY A 121 13.64 -3.36 10.37
C GLY A 121 12.20 -2.83 10.48
N GLU A 122 11.32 -3.18 9.55
CA GLU A 122 9.92 -2.75 9.56
C GLU A 122 8.98 -3.89 9.99
N PRO A 123 7.78 -3.58 10.53
CA PRO A 123 6.77 -4.57 10.84
C PRO A 123 6.19 -5.19 9.57
N LEU A 124 5.68 -6.42 9.66
CA LEU A 124 5.09 -7.13 8.52
C LEU A 124 3.79 -6.45 8.09
N PHE A 125 3.77 -5.88 6.89
CA PHE A 125 2.55 -5.49 6.19
C PHE A 125 1.86 -6.74 5.63
N PHE A 126 0.74 -7.15 6.24
CA PHE A 126 0.12 -8.45 5.94
C PHE A 126 -1.15 -8.37 5.11
N ALA A 127 -1.80 -7.21 5.04
CA ALA A 127 -2.97 -6.96 4.20
C ALA A 127 -3.23 -5.46 4.08
N GLY A 128 -3.77 -5.03 2.95
CA GLY A 128 -4.19 -3.65 2.79
C GLY A 128 -4.90 -3.42 1.46
N ALA A 129 -5.46 -2.24 1.32
CA ALA A 129 -6.04 -1.78 0.06
C ALA A 129 -5.94 -0.26 -0.02
N GLY A 130 -5.67 0.28 -1.19
CA GLY A 130 -5.87 1.67 -1.57
C GLY A 130 -7.15 1.87 -2.34
N LEU A 131 -7.09 2.83 -3.27
CA LEU A 131 -8.13 3.15 -4.23
C LEU A 131 -8.61 1.95 -5.08
N GLU A 132 -7.84 0.86 -5.15
CA GLU A 132 -8.29 -0.35 -5.83
C GLU A 132 -9.50 -1.01 -5.17
N MET A 133 -9.54 -1.06 -3.83
CA MET A 133 -10.59 -1.67 -3.00
C MET A 133 -11.10 -3.05 -3.48
N THR A 134 -10.36 -3.75 -4.33
CA THR A 134 -10.74 -5.06 -4.88
C THR A 134 -10.79 -6.06 -3.73
N GLU A 135 -11.87 -6.82 -3.65
CA GLU A 135 -12.01 -7.86 -2.64
C GLU A 135 -10.97 -8.97 -2.86
N ALA A 136 -10.19 -9.27 -1.83
CA ALA A 136 -9.21 -10.35 -1.82
C ALA A 136 -9.83 -11.62 -1.23
N ARG A 137 -9.67 -12.75 -1.92
CA ARG A 137 -10.07 -14.08 -1.45
C ARG A 137 -8.99 -15.10 -1.78
N PHE A 138 -8.27 -15.58 -0.76
CA PHE A 138 -7.21 -16.55 -0.96
C PHE A 138 -7.75 -17.90 -1.47
N PRO A 139 -6.90 -18.77 -2.06
CA PRO A 139 -7.29 -20.14 -2.36
C PRO A 139 -7.71 -20.90 -1.10
N ASP A 140 -8.68 -21.80 -1.25
CA ASP A 140 -9.20 -22.59 -0.13
C ASP A 140 -8.10 -23.40 0.54
N GLY A 141 -8.13 -23.43 1.89
CA GLY A 141 -7.12 -24.12 2.69
C GLY A 141 -5.80 -23.36 2.86
N PHE A 142 -5.69 -22.12 2.40
CA PHE A 142 -4.52 -21.26 2.61
C PHE A 142 -4.89 -19.97 3.35
N GLY A 143 -4.03 -19.53 4.28
CA GLY A 143 -4.28 -18.31 5.02
C GLY A 143 -3.05 -17.75 5.73
N VAL A 144 -3.10 -16.46 6.06
CA VAL A 144 -2.08 -15.82 6.88
C VAL A 144 -2.46 -15.98 8.34
N LYS A 145 -1.57 -16.58 9.13
CA LYS A 145 -1.81 -16.79 10.56
C LYS A 145 -1.72 -15.47 11.32
N LEU A 146 -2.78 -15.15 12.07
CA LEU A 146 -2.88 -14.01 12.97
C LEU A 146 -3.00 -14.53 14.41
N GLU A 147 -1.90 -14.42 15.16
CA GLU A 147 -1.83 -14.94 16.54
C GLU A 147 -2.39 -13.94 17.55
N LYS A 148 -3.16 -14.42 18.52
CA LYS A 148 -3.84 -13.58 19.52
C LYS A 148 -2.91 -12.74 20.39
N SER A 149 -1.68 -13.20 20.58
CA SER A 149 -0.67 -12.53 21.41
C SER A 149 0.06 -11.40 20.68
N LYS A 150 -0.18 -11.22 19.37
CA LYS A 150 0.53 -10.27 18.53
C LYS A 150 -0.24 -8.95 18.42
N HIS A 151 0.49 -7.85 18.49
CA HIS A 151 0.02 -6.49 18.33
C HIS A 151 -0.13 -6.20 16.84
N LEU A 152 -1.37 -6.22 16.39
CA LEU A 152 -1.74 -5.79 15.05
C LEU A 152 -1.95 -4.28 15.06
N MET A 153 -1.61 -3.63 13.95
CA MET A 153 -1.80 -2.20 13.75
C MET A 153 -2.60 -1.97 12.48
N SER A 154 -3.54 -1.03 12.56
CA SER A 154 -4.22 -0.49 11.39
C SER A 154 -3.89 0.98 11.18
N VAL A 155 -3.66 1.35 9.93
CA VAL A 155 -3.41 2.74 9.49
C VAL A 155 -4.36 3.05 8.35
N VAL A 156 -5.04 4.20 8.41
CA VAL A 156 -5.96 4.64 7.37
C VAL A 156 -5.60 6.04 6.91
N ALA A 157 -5.63 6.22 5.59
CA ALA A 157 -5.42 7.46 4.89
C ALA A 157 -6.55 7.66 3.88
N PHE A 158 -7.20 8.82 3.92
CA PHE A 158 -8.17 9.24 2.92
C PHE A 158 -7.50 10.13 1.89
N TYR A 159 -7.91 10.04 0.63
CA TYR A 159 -7.24 10.78 -0.44
C TYR A 159 -7.37 12.30 -0.24
N HIS A 160 -6.24 13.00 -0.24
CA HIS A 160 -6.18 14.44 0.06
C HIS A 160 -6.90 15.31 -1.00
N LYS A 161 -7.13 14.80 -2.21
CA LYS A 161 -7.92 15.48 -3.26
C LYS A 161 -9.40 15.07 -3.27
N ALA A 162 -9.86 14.28 -2.30
CA ALA A 162 -11.28 13.95 -2.18
C ALA A 162 -12.11 15.24 -2.00
N PRO A 163 -13.29 15.33 -2.63
CA PRO A 163 -14.12 16.53 -2.50
C PRO A 163 -14.61 16.71 -1.05
N PRO A 164 -14.88 17.95 -0.60
CA PRO A 164 -15.35 18.20 0.75
C PRO A 164 -16.58 17.37 1.11
N THR A 165 -16.42 16.50 2.10
CA THR A 165 -17.45 15.52 2.49
C THR A 165 -17.43 15.34 3.99
N LYS A 166 -18.61 15.36 4.60
CA LYS A 166 -18.76 15.19 6.04
C LYS A 166 -18.94 13.75 6.44
N ASP A 167 -18.54 13.44 7.67
CA ASP A 167 -18.85 12.17 8.33
C ASP A 167 -18.40 10.92 7.53
N VAL A 168 -17.25 11.04 6.85
CA VAL A 168 -16.66 9.94 6.08
C VAL A 168 -16.15 8.85 7.02
N MET A 169 -16.41 7.61 6.65
CA MET A 169 -16.02 6.39 7.34
C MET A 169 -15.30 5.46 6.36
N ALA A 170 -14.42 4.63 6.91
CA ALA A 170 -13.82 3.52 6.20
C ALA A 170 -14.06 2.23 6.98
N ARG A 171 -14.10 1.10 6.29
CA ARG A 171 -14.19 -0.22 6.92
C ARG A 171 -13.24 -1.17 6.23
N PHE A 172 -12.56 -1.97 7.02
CA PHE A 172 -11.75 -3.09 6.58
C PHE A 172 -12.29 -4.37 7.20
N THR A 173 -12.70 -5.31 6.36
CA THR A 173 -13.19 -6.61 6.82
C THR A 173 -12.18 -7.67 6.46
N MET A 174 -11.58 -8.28 7.48
CA MET A 174 -10.78 -9.50 7.35
C MET A 174 -11.72 -10.70 7.38
N TYR A 175 -11.66 -11.54 6.36
CA TYR A 175 -12.29 -12.85 6.37
C TYR A 175 -11.38 -13.83 7.07
N THR A 176 -11.94 -14.65 7.95
CA THR A 176 -11.18 -15.63 8.70
C THR A 176 -11.69 -17.03 8.49
N ALA A 177 -10.79 -18.01 8.48
CA ALA A 177 -11.17 -19.41 8.47
C ALA A 177 -12.02 -19.75 9.70
N LYS A 178 -13.03 -20.61 9.51
CA LYS A 178 -13.82 -21.13 10.64
C LYS A 178 -12.90 -21.91 11.58
N LYS A 179 -13.24 -21.89 12.87
CA LYS A 179 -12.49 -22.61 13.89
C LYS A 179 -12.39 -24.10 13.57
N GLY A 180 -11.17 -24.64 13.60
CA GLY A 180 -10.90 -26.05 13.31
C GLY A 180 -10.75 -26.39 11.82
N THR A 181 -10.98 -25.44 10.89
CA THR A 181 -10.64 -25.65 9.48
C THR A 181 -9.11 -25.81 9.33
N PRO A 182 -8.61 -26.90 8.73
CA PRO A 182 -7.19 -27.04 8.45
C PRO A 182 -6.72 -25.97 7.46
N MET A 183 -5.65 -25.26 7.80
CA MET A 183 -5.07 -24.19 6.98
C MET A 183 -3.58 -24.43 6.78
N LYS A 184 -3.09 -24.09 5.58
CA LYS A 184 -1.67 -23.95 5.28
C LYS A 184 -1.28 -22.49 5.47
N ASP A 185 -0.27 -22.28 6.30
CA ASP A 185 0.29 -20.96 6.59
C ASP A 185 0.91 -20.35 5.33
N MET A 186 0.53 -19.10 5.05
CA MET A 186 1.19 -18.26 4.07
C MET A 186 1.95 -17.14 4.77
N ASP A 187 3.14 -16.85 4.27
CA ASP A 187 3.86 -15.60 4.50
C ASP A 187 3.44 -14.55 3.48
N VAL A 188 3.66 -13.28 3.86
CA VAL A 188 3.31 -12.12 3.04
C VAL A 188 4.59 -11.39 2.65
N TYR A 189 4.70 -11.03 1.37
CA TYR A 189 5.91 -10.43 0.81
C TYR A 189 5.53 -9.31 -0.14
N GLN A 190 6.00 -8.10 0.15
CA GLN A 190 5.77 -6.96 -0.72
C GLN A 190 6.86 -6.87 -1.78
N VAL A 191 6.47 -6.79 -3.04
CA VAL A 191 7.37 -6.57 -4.17
C VAL A 191 6.83 -5.44 -5.01
N GLY A 192 7.70 -4.71 -5.69
CA GLY A 192 7.25 -3.57 -6.48
C GLY A 192 8.34 -2.58 -6.83
N ILE A 193 7.93 -1.53 -7.52
CA ILE A 193 8.75 -0.36 -7.78
C ILE A 193 8.26 0.75 -6.85
N ASN A 194 9.21 1.35 -6.14
CA ASN A 194 8.92 2.30 -5.05
C ASN A 194 8.03 1.71 -3.95
N ILE A 195 8.31 0.46 -3.54
CA ILE A 195 7.65 -0.14 -2.38
C ILE A 195 7.79 0.77 -1.16
N VAL A 196 6.75 0.79 -0.34
CA VAL A 196 6.69 1.62 0.86
C VAL A 196 7.47 0.95 1.99
N CYS A 197 8.80 1.04 1.92
CA CYS A 197 9.70 0.78 3.06
C CYS A 197 10.10 2.13 3.69
N TYR A 198 9.43 2.53 4.77
CA TYR A 198 9.62 3.83 5.43
C TYR A 198 11.06 4.05 5.90
N SER A 199 11.76 2.98 6.30
CA SER A 199 13.18 3.01 6.67
C SER A 199 14.10 3.46 5.53
N LYS A 200 13.62 3.40 4.27
CA LYS A 200 14.37 3.73 3.06
C LYS A 200 13.96 5.07 2.45
N PHE A 201 13.04 5.82 3.05
CA PHE A 201 12.58 7.10 2.49
C PHE A 201 13.72 8.11 2.31
N ALA A 202 14.64 8.19 3.26
CA ALA A 202 15.82 9.05 3.16
C ALA A 202 16.83 8.63 2.05
N GLN A 203 16.65 7.44 1.46
CA GLN A 203 17.51 6.89 0.41
C GLN A 203 16.90 7.06 -0.99
N ARG A 204 15.70 7.66 -1.09
CA ARG A 204 14.98 7.85 -2.34
C ARG A 204 15.60 8.97 -3.19
N GLY A 205 15.44 8.83 -4.51
CA GLY A 205 15.85 9.85 -5.47
C GLY A 205 15.00 11.12 -5.36
N PRO A 206 15.45 12.24 -5.95
CA PRO A 206 14.72 13.52 -5.90
C PRO A 206 13.35 13.48 -6.60
N ASP A 207 13.11 12.49 -7.46
CA ASP A 207 11.88 12.24 -8.21
C ASP A 207 10.96 11.21 -7.52
N GLN A 208 11.27 10.83 -6.28
CA GLN A 208 10.57 9.78 -5.54
C GLN A 208 10.06 10.31 -4.22
N THR A 209 8.76 10.13 -3.99
CA THR A 209 8.04 10.50 -2.77
C THR A 209 7.38 9.27 -2.17
N ASP A 210 6.78 9.42 -0.99
CA ASP A 210 5.87 8.43 -0.40
C ASP A 210 4.69 8.08 -1.33
N GLU A 211 4.28 9.01 -2.19
CA GLU A 211 3.23 8.82 -3.20
C GLU A 211 3.68 8.08 -4.46
N GLY A 212 4.97 7.89 -4.73
CA GLY A 212 5.40 7.27 -5.98
C GLY A 212 6.67 7.85 -6.61
N ILE A 213 6.95 7.38 -7.82
CA ILE A 213 7.93 7.98 -8.73
C ILE A 213 7.19 9.00 -9.62
N GLU A 214 7.76 10.18 -9.82
CA GLU A 214 7.18 11.17 -10.74
C GLU A 214 6.96 10.58 -12.14
N ILE A 215 5.72 10.70 -12.65
CA ILE A 215 5.33 10.22 -13.98
C ILE A 215 5.45 11.38 -14.97
N LYS A 216 6.24 11.19 -16.02
CA LYS A 216 6.39 12.18 -17.08
C LYS A 216 5.23 12.13 -18.07
N PRO A 217 4.86 13.26 -18.71
CA PRO A 217 3.89 13.28 -19.80
C PRO A 217 4.16 12.23 -20.88
N GLY A 218 3.11 11.50 -21.26
CA GLY A 218 3.18 10.36 -22.17
C GLY A 218 3.36 9.03 -21.46
N VAL A 219 3.85 8.02 -22.20
CA VAL A 219 4.08 6.68 -21.65
C VAL A 219 5.42 6.64 -20.92
N SER A 220 5.38 6.24 -19.66
CA SER A 220 6.57 6.03 -18.83
C SER A 220 6.67 4.56 -18.44
N VAL A 221 7.84 3.96 -18.64
CA VAL A 221 8.15 2.58 -18.23
C VAL A 221 9.21 2.65 -17.14
N HIS A 222 8.91 2.07 -15.99
CA HIS A 222 9.87 1.92 -14.91
C HIS A 222 10.08 0.43 -14.66
N SER A 223 11.33 0.02 -14.53
CA SER A 223 11.71 -1.35 -14.20
C SER A 223 12.74 -1.33 -13.08
N ALA A 224 12.65 -2.29 -12.17
CA ALA A 224 13.61 -2.45 -11.08
C ALA A 224 13.96 -3.94 -10.91
N PRO A 225 15.25 -4.26 -10.72
CA PRO A 225 15.64 -5.62 -10.37
C PRO A 225 15.05 -6.00 -9.00
N LEU A 226 14.68 -7.27 -8.86
CA LEU A 226 14.14 -7.83 -7.64
C LEU A 226 14.91 -9.10 -7.28
N LYS A 227 15.29 -9.19 -6.01
CA LYS A 227 15.78 -10.41 -5.38
C LYS A 227 14.88 -10.80 -4.23
N PHE A 228 14.47 -12.07 -4.23
CA PHE A 228 13.75 -12.64 -3.11
C PHE A 228 14.73 -13.06 -2.01
N ASN A 229 14.34 -12.81 -0.76
CA ASN A 229 15.10 -13.20 0.43
C ASN A 229 14.75 -14.62 0.91
N MET A 230 13.75 -15.25 0.29
CA MET A 230 13.33 -16.61 0.61
C MET A 230 12.77 -17.31 -0.63
N ASP A 231 12.86 -18.64 -0.64
CA ASP A 231 12.16 -19.47 -1.62
C ASP A 231 10.69 -19.60 -1.21
N GLY A 232 9.79 -19.51 -2.19
CA GLY A 232 8.36 -19.52 -1.92
C GLY A 232 7.49 -19.91 -3.10
N CYS A 233 6.29 -20.37 -2.78
CA CYS A 233 5.26 -20.73 -3.73
C CYS A 233 4.08 -19.76 -3.60
N VAL A 234 3.99 -18.82 -4.54
CA VAL A 234 2.98 -17.76 -4.55
C VAL A 234 1.62 -18.36 -4.87
N LYS A 235 0.65 -18.15 -3.99
CA LYS A 235 -0.74 -18.64 -4.10
C LYS A 235 -1.73 -17.55 -4.45
N PHE A 236 -1.42 -16.32 -4.05
CA PHE A 236 -2.23 -15.15 -4.30
C PHE A 236 -1.31 -13.93 -4.45
N ALA A 237 -1.63 -13.04 -5.37
CA ALA A 237 -0.91 -11.77 -5.52
C ALA A 237 -1.92 -10.64 -5.63
N TYR A 238 -1.93 -9.76 -4.64
CA TYR A 238 -2.80 -8.60 -4.63
C TYR A 238 -2.08 -7.41 -5.31
N PRO A 239 -2.56 -6.94 -6.47
CA PRO A 239 -1.98 -5.77 -7.12
C PRO A 239 -2.35 -4.48 -6.39
N HIS A 240 -1.44 -3.53 -6.41
CA HIS A 240 -1.68 -2.16 -5.94
C HIS A 240 -1.09 -1.18 -6.95
N GLY A 241 -1.85 -0.12 -7.24
CA GLY A 241 -1.54 0.85 -8.28
C GLY A 241 -2.15 2.20 -8.01
N HIS A 242 -1.53 3.24 -8.56
CA HIS A 242 -2.05 4.61 -8.54
C HIS A 242 -2.73 4.97 -9.86
N ASP A 243 -3.27 6.19 -9.95
CA ASP A 243 -3.75 6.75 -11.21
C ASP A 243 -2.68 6.63 -12.31
N GLU A 244 -3.15 6.52 -13.54
CA GLU A 244 -2.37 6.45 -14.79
C GLU A 244 -1.57 5.17 -14.97
N LEU A 245 -1.60 4.25 -14.01
CA LEU A 245 -1.04 2.91 -14.14
C LEU A 245 -1.80 2.12 -15.21
N ILE A 246 -1.07 1.55 -16.16
CA ILE A 246 -1.65 0.68 -17.20
C ILE A 246 -1.09 -0.75 -17.18
N LEU A 247 0.00 -1.00 -16.44
CA LEU A 247 0.55 -2.35 -16.28
C LEU A 247 1.44 -2.48 -15.05
N ILE A 248 1.36 -3.61 -14.35
CA ILE A 248 2.37 -4.10 -13.41
C ILE A 248 2.74 -5.53 -13.82
N ALA A 249 4.02 -5.85 -13.86
CA ALA A 249 4.51 -7.19 -14.16
C ALA A 249 5.64 -7.62 -13.22
N LEU A 250 5.71 -8.92 -12.99
CA LEU A 250 6.83 -9.61 -12.34
C LEU A 250 7.36 -10.65 -13.33
N ASP A 251 8.60 -10.48 -13.77
CA ASP A 251 9.27 -11.38 -14.69
C ASP A 251 10.42 -12.12 -13.98
N ASN A 252 10.56 -13.42 -14.26
CA ASN A 252 11.79 -14.16 -13.98
C ASN A 252 12.73 -14.01 -15.19
N LYS A 253 13.81 -13.26 -15.00
CA LYS A 253 14.79 -12.94 -16.04
C LYS A 253 15.72 -14.12 -16.33
N THR A 254 15.98 -14.97 -15.34
CA THR A 254 16.76 -16.21 -15.53
C THR A 254 16.05 -17.16 -16.48
N THR A 255 14.76 -17.44 -16.24
CA THR A 255 13.98 -18.39 -17.04
C THR A 255 13.26 -17.77 -18.24
N ARG A 256 13.30 -16.43 -18.36
CA ARG A 256 12.60 -15.64 -19.39
C ARG A 256 11.09 -15.87 -19.38
N GLN A 257 10.51 -15.90 -18.19
CA GLN A 257 9.10 -16.14 -17.98
C GLN A 257 8.44 -14.96 -17.28
N THR A 258 7.30 -14.50 -17.81
CA THR A 258 6.41 -13.60 -17.06
C THR A 258 5.58 -14.41 -16.07
N LEU A 259 5.72 -14.08 -14.78
CA LEU A 259 5.03 -14.77 -13.69
C LEU A 259 3.71 -14.10 -13.34
N LEU A 260 3.70 -12.76 -13.31
CA LEU A 260 2.51 -11.95 -13.10
C LEU A 260 2.46 -10.83 -14.13
N ARG A 261 1.25 -10.54 -14.60
CA ARG A 261 0.96 -9.40 -15.46
C ARG A 261 -0.47 -8.95 -15.21
N THR A 262 -0.60 -7.78 -14.60
CA THR A 262 -1.89 -7.18 -14.26
C THR A 262 -2.04 -5.88 -15.03
N VAL A 263 -3.18 -5.72 -15.69
CA VAL A 263 -3.58 -4.52 -16.43
C VAL A 263 -4.86 -4.02 -15.76
N PRO A 264 -4.86 -2.87 -15.07
CA PRO A 264 -6.06 -2.34 -14.44
C PRO A 264 -7.06 -1.79 -15.46
N ASP A 265 -8.31 -1.63 -15.03
CA ASP A 265 -9.26 -0.79 -15.72
C ASP A 265 -8.93 0.68 -15.42
N VAL A 266 -8.80 1.48 -16.47
CA VAL A 266 -8.49 2.91 -16.38
C VAL A 266 -9.47 3.75 -17.21
N GLY A 267 -9.80 4.93 -16.69
CA GLY A 267 -10.52 5.96 -17.41
C GLY A 267 -9.70 6.55 -18.56
N ILE A 268 -10.37 7.22 -19.50
CA ILE A 268 -9.71 7.86 -20.65
C ILE A 268 -8.71 8.96 -20.25
N ASP A 269 -8.92 9.55 -19.08
CA ASP A 269 -8.08 10.57 -18.46
C ASP A 269 -6.96 9.98 -17.59
N GLY A 270 -6.83 8.66 -17.54
CA GLY A 270 -5.86 7.97 -16.71
C GLY A 270 -6.35 7.68 -15.29
N THR A 271 -7.57 8.06 -14.90
CA THR A 271 -8.11 7.73 -13.57
C THR A 271 -8.12 6.21 -13.39
N PHE A 272 -7.51 5.71 -12.31
CA PHE A 272 -7.60 4.30 -11.96
C PHE A 272 -9.03 3.95 -11.56
N LEU A 273 -9.57 2.85 -12.09
CA LEU A 273 -10.92 2.39 -11.77
C LEU A 273 -10.91 1.16 -10.88
N ALA A 274 -10.28 0.06 -11.31
CA ALA A 274 -10.26 -1.17 -10.55
C ALA A 274 -9.20 -2.14 -11.04
N PHE A 275 -8.78 -3.05 -10.16
CA PHE A 275 -8.35 -4.37 -10.59
C PHE A 275 -9.58 -5.30 -10.55
N GLN A 276 -10.01 -5.78 -11.71
CA GLN A 276 -11.10 -6.75 -11.78
C GLN A 276 -10.71 -8.06 -11.09
N PRO A 277 -11.65 -8.84 -10.53
CA PRO A 277 -11.34 -10.08 -9.82
C PRO A 277 -10.49 -11.07 -10.64
N HIS A 278 -10.67 -11.12 -11.96
CA HIS A 278 -9.90 -11.99 -12.86
C HIS A 278 -8.46 -11.50 -13.12
N GLN A 279 -8.16 -10.24 -12.78
CA GLN A 279 -6.83 -9.63 -12.91
C GLN A 279 -5.98 -9.83 -11.64
N VAL A 280 -6.59 -10.30 -10.54
CA VAL A 280 -5.92 -10.64 -9.28
C VAL A 280 -5.53 -12.11 -9.31
N TYR A 281 -4.24 -12.40 -9.16
CA TYR A 281 -3.75 -13.77 -9.21
C TYR A 281 -4.23 -14.59 -8.01
N LYS A 282 -4.79 -15.77 -8.28
CA LYS A 282 -5.25 -16.74 -7.29
C LYS A 282 -5.12 -18.15 -7.84
N ASP A 283 -4.26 -18.96 -7.24
CA ASP A 283 -4.08 -20.37 -7.62
C ASP A 283 -3.56 -21.20 -6.43
N ALA A 284 -4.23 -22.32 -6.16
CA ALA A 284 -3.81 -23.25 -5.11
C ALA A 284 -2.52 -24.01 -5.49
N GLN A 285 -2.22 -24.19 -6.78
CA GLN A 285 -0.97 -24.77 -7.26
C GLN A 285 0.16 -23.76 -7.15
N GLY A 286 -0.06 -22.54 -7.62
CA GLY A 286 0.87 -21.43 -7.45
C GLY A 286 2.00 -21.41 -8.48
N PHE A 287 2.86 -20.40 -8.41
CA PHE A 287 4.15 -20.37 -9.10
C PHE A 287 5.31 -20.16 -8.12
N SER A 288 6.47 -20.68 -8.47
CA SER A 288 7.64 -20.65 -7.58
C SER A 288 8.49 -19.40 -7.80
N VAL A 289 8.97 -18.84 -6.71
CA VAL A 289 10.04 -17.85 -6.66
C VAL A 289 11.18 -18.39 -5.78
N ASN A 290 12.40 -17.95 -6.05
CA ASN A 290 13.57 -18.43 -5.32
C ASN A 290 14.64 -17.35 -5.15
N THR A 291 15.55 -17.60 -4.24
CA THR A 291 16.67 -16.71 -3.89
C THR A 291 17.77 -16.64 -4.95
N LYS A 292 17.79 -17.57 -5.92
CA LYS A 292 18.89 -17.74 -6.88
C LYS A 292 18.64 -16.98 -8.18
N ASP A 293 17.40 -16.99 -8.66
CA ASP A 293 17.01 -16.37 -9.93
C ASP A 293 17.00 -14.85 -9.85
N GLU A 294 17.18 -14.22 -11.01
CA GLU A 294 17.04 -12.78 -11.20
C GLU A 294 15.59 -12.47 -11.59
N TYR A 295 14.97 -11.53 -10.88
CA TYR A 295 13.62 -11.07 -11.18
C TYR A 295 13.63 -9.59 -11.54
N GLU A 296 12.58 -9.15 -12.21
CA GLU A 296 12.36 -7.75 -12.53
C GLU A 296 10.90 -7.41 -12.29
N MET A 297 10.68 -6.34 -11.54
CA MET A 297 9.39 -5.67 -11.50
C MET A 297 9.36 -4.64 -12.64
N THR A 298 8.24 -4.57 -13.35
CA THR A 298 7.99 -3.53 -14.35
C THR A 298 6.64 -2.89 -14.07
N MET A 299 6.58 -1.57 -14.12
CA MET A 299 5.33 -0.82 -14.13
C MET A 299 5.30 0.16 -15.31
N VAL A 300 4.14 0.32 -15.90
CA VAL A 300 3.93 1.23 -17.03
C VAL A 300 2.81 2.19 -16.66
N HIS A 301 3.06 3.48 -16.87
CA HIS A 301 2.10 4.55 -16.70
C HIS A 301 1.88 5.30 -18.00
N HIS A 302 0.74 5.97 -18.12
CA HIS A 302 0.48 6.92 -19.19
C HIS A 302 -0.14 8.21 -18.63
N HIS A 303 0.69 9.24 -18.49
CA HIS A 303 0.25 10.57 -18.08
C HIS A 303 -0.27 11.35 -19.30
N PRO A 304 -1.52 11.85 -19.30
CA PRO A 304 -2.04 12.61 -20.43
C PRO A 304 -1.17 13.83 -20.76
N ILE A 305 -0.74 13.95 -22.03
CA ILE A 305 0.20 15.00 -22.49
C ILE A 305 -0.28 16.43 -22.16
N HIS A 306 -1.59 16.63 -22.08
CA HIS A 306 -2.22 17.93 -21.83
C HIS A 306 -2.50 18.20 -20.34
N ASN A 307 -2.27 17.22 -19.46
CA ASN A 307 -2.41 17.40 -18.02
C ASN A 307 -1.11 18.05 -17.49
N PRO A 308 -1.17 19.26 -16.91
CA PRO A 308 0.03 19.93 -16.39
C PRO A 308 0.37 19.51 -14.96
N ASN A 309 -0.46 18.70 -14.31
CA ASN A 309 -0.29 18.34 -12.91
C ASN A 309 0.79 17.27 -12.75
N VAL A 310 1.72 17.49 -11.83
CA VAL A 310 2.68 16.46 -11.42
C VAL A 310 1.90 15.28 -10.81
N GLN A 311 2.25 14.07 -11.23
CA GLN A 311 1.68 12.82 -10.73
C GLN A 311 2.78 11.87 -10.30
N HIS A 312 2.47 11.04 -9.32
CA HIS A 312 3.39 10.03 -8.80
C HIS A 312 2.77 8.64 -8.96
N GLY A 313 3.55 7.72 -9.52
CA GLY A 313 3.15 6.36 -9.82
C GLY A 313 3.75 5.34 -8.86
N MET A 314 2.96 4.34 -8.51
CA MET A 314 3.38 3.18 -7.74
C MET A 314 2.80 1.92 -8.38
N GLY A 315 3.57 0.83 -8.36
CA GLY A 315 3.16 -0.46 -8.89
C GLY A 315 3.75 -1.59 -8.07
N ASN A 316 2.90 -2.24 -7.28
CA ASN A 316 3.30 -3.25 -6.31
C ASN A 316 2.43 -4.51 -6.40
N TYR A 317 2.97 -5.62 -5.91
CA TYR A 317 2.19 -6.78 -5.48
C TYR A 317 2.43 -7.06 -4.00
N LEU A 318 1.36 -7.40 -3.29
CA LEU A 318 1.44 -8.11 -2.03
C LEU A 318 1.28 -9.61 -2.32
N LEU A 319 2.38 -10.34 -2.27
CA LEU A 319 2.42 -11.78 -2.54
C LEU A 319 2.12 -12.55 -1.27
N TYR A 320 1.24 -13.54 -1.37
CA TYR A 320 0.93 -14.49 -0.31
C TYR A 320 1.44 -15.85 -0.75
N MET A 321 2.42 -16.38 -0.03
CA MET A 321 3.15 -17.57 -0.44
C MET A 321 3.39 -18.54 0.69
N THR A 322 3.38 -19.83 0.38
CA THR A 322 3.88 -20.84 1.31
C THR A 322 5.40 -20.95 1.17
N PRO A 323 6.15 -21.27 2.25
CA PRO A 323 7.59 -21.48 2.15
C PRO A 323 7.96 -22.61 1.19
N GLY A 324 9.06 -22.42 0.44
CA GLY A 324 9.61 -23.42 -0.47
C GLY A 324 8.93 -23.48 -1.85
N VAL A 325 9.33 -24.47 -2.65
CA VAL A 325 8.91 -24.60 -4.06
C VAL A 325 7.45 -25.08 -4.16
N CYS A 326 6.75 -24.65 -5.22
CA CYS A 326 5.41 -25.16 -5.48
C CYS A 326 5.41 -26.68 -5.73
N PRO A 327 4.30 -27.37 -5.38
CA PRO A 327 4.12 -28.75 -5.81
C PRO A 327 4.26 -28.83 -7.33
N SER A 328 5.11 -29.72 -7.82
CA SER A 328 5.12 -30.07 -9.24
C SER A 328 3.70 -30.51 -9.62
N ALA A 329 3.19 -30.06 -10.76
CA ALA A 329 1.98 -30.66 -11.30
C ALA A 329 2.25 -32.16 -11.41
N ASN A 330 1.61 -32.97 -10.56
CA ASN A 330 1.64 -34.41 -10.73
C ASN A 330 1.11 -34.64 -12.13
N VAL A 331 2.00 -35.03 -13.05
CA VAL A 331 1.60 -35.74 -14.26
C VAL A 331 0.83 -36.93 -13.69
N ALA A 332 -0.49 -36.84 -13.73
CA ALA A 332 -1.36 -37.91 -13.30
C ALA A 332 -0.85 -39.15 -14.01
N SER A 333 -0.28 -40.07 -13.23
CA SER A 333 0.11 -41.37 -13.70
C SER A 333 -1.19 -41.99 -14.17
N SER A 334 -1.41 -41.99 -15.49
CA SER A 334 -2.38 -42.85 -16.13
C SER A 334 -1.94 -44.28 -15.81
N VAL A 335 -2.47 -44.80 -14.70
CA VAL A 335 -2.40 -46.23 -14.41
C VAL A 335 -3.61 -46.84 -15.09
N GLN A 336 -3.24 -47.67 -16.07
CA GLN A 336 -3.97 -48.60 -16.95
C GLN A 336 -5.41 -48.97 -16.59
#